data_AF-A0A7J4XE27-F1
#
_entry.id   AF-A0A7J4XE27-F1
#
_cell.length_a   1.000
_cell.length_b   1.000
_cell.length_c   1.000
_cell.angle_alpha   90.00
_cell.angle_beta   90.00
_cell.angle_gamma   90.00
#
_symmetry.space_group_name_H-M   'P 1'
#
loop_
_entity.id
_entity.type
_entity.pdbx_description
1 polymer ?
#
loop_
_entity_poly.entity_id
_entity_poly.type
_entity_poly.pdbx_seq_one_letter_code
_entity_poly.pdbx_strand_id
1 'polypeptide(L)'
;MKRLIYILSFAIFLQMNAQTFNSGQKWTDFHTNKNALSHPVPTNIQKNFDIAINEISQMLKGEKPLSFKKAVFLVENAYYEGQMSWEDYNNEILRIKPILDKMIDNRNLRQYKTAGNWAVFTYMSDSIPENDFKPYQYDFENFMSNSNIESSLVSRLLKRKRGNCRSLPFLYKILANEVHVEAFIAVVPMHCYVKHKDEKGNWWNLEMTTGTFSRSSFIMETFNVSEVAIESGLFMKPLSEIESVAFCICDLLNYYEHKTGRYSDDFIKRCYDIGLRYYPNSQLQISKGNDLKFRLDSKIIDMGLNGYRDIAKFPELMKEFEVMDSTFKYLTKIGYSTLKSEDYERMVNDIKVKQTKLNTKK
;
A
#
# COMPACT_ATOMS: atom_id res chain seq x y z
N MET A 1 25.97 -35.77 3.05
CA MET A 1 26.13 -34.29 2.98
C MET A 1 24.85 -33.54 2.61
N LYS A 2 24.09 -33.91 1.56
CA LYS A 2 22.83 -33.21 1.21
C LYS A 2 21.77 -33.15 2.33
N ARG A 3 21.56 -34.25 3.08
CA ARG A 3 20.60 -34.29 4.22
C ARG A 3 20.91 -33.32 5.37
N LEU A 4 22.18 -33.02 5.66
CA LEU A 4 22.55 -32.08 6.73
C LEU A 4 22.28 -30.61 6.35
N ILE A 5 22.41 -30.28 5.06
CA ILE A 5 22.13 -28.93 4.53
C ILE A 5 20.64 -28.60 4.67
N TYR A 6 19.76 -29.58 4.46
CA TYR A 6 18.31 -29.39 4.65
C TYR A 6 17.93 -29.19 6.12
N ILE A 7 18.57 -29.89 7.06
CA ILE A 7 18.28 -29.74 8.51
C ILE A 7 18.71 -28.35 9.02
N LEU A 8 19.85 -27.82 8.57
CA LEU A 8 20.26 -26.45 8.93
C LEU A 8 19.33 -25.39 8.33
N SER A 9 18.92 -25.57 7.07
CA SER A 9 17.95 -24.69 6.39
C SER A 9 16.59 -24.69 7.11
N PHE A 10 16.20 -25.85 7.65
CA PHE A 10 14.97 -26.04 8.42
C PHE A 10 14.99 -25.36 9.80
N ALA A 11 16.13 -25.39 10.48
CA ALA A 11 16.32 -24.73 11.78
C ALA A 11 16.29 -23.20 11.64
N ILE A 12 16.90 -22.66 10.57
CA ILE A 12 16.86 -21.24 10.24
C ILE A 12 15.43 -20.80 9.86
N PHE A 13 14.68 -21.62 9.11
CA PHE A 13 13.28 -21.35 8.77
C PHE A 13 12.35 -21.28 9.99
N LEU A 14 12.58 -22.12 11.01
CA LEU A 14 11.85 -22.09 12.28
C LEU A 14 12.17 -20.82 13.10
N GLN A 15 13.42 -20.35 13.10
CA GLN A 15 13.80 -19.12 13.80
C GLN A 15 13.27 -17.85 13.11
N MET A 16 13.22 -17.82 11.77
CA MET A 16 12.67 -16.67 11.02
C MET A 16 11.15 -16.52 11.17
N ASN A 17 10.42 -17.64 11.31
CA ASN A 17 8.97 -17.63 11.56
C ASN A 17 8.59 -17.11 12.95
N ALA A 18 9.51 -17.15 13.92
CA ALA A 18 9.26 -16.70 15.28
C ALA A 18 9.27 -15.16 15.43
N GLN A 19 9.94 -14.44 14.53
CA GLN A 19 10.12 -12.98 14.64
C GLN A 19 9.11 -12.14 13.87
N THR A 20 8.34 -12.71 12.94
CA THR A 20 7.61 -11.90 11.94
C THR A 20 6.09 -11.96 12.01
N PHE A 21 5.46 -12.87 12.79
CA PHE A 21 4.02 -13.05 12.66
C PHE A 21 3.36 -13.79 13.83
N ASN A 22 2.27 -13.23 14.36
CA ASN A 22 1.52 -13.74 15.52
C ASN A 22 0.79 -15.06 15.20
N SER A 23 1.04 -16.14 15.96
CA SER A 23 0.60 -17.51 15.62
C SER A 23 -0.91 -17.77 15.74
N GLY A 24 -1.63 -17.03 16.60
CA GLY A 24 -3.07 -17.17 16.78
C GLY A 24 -3.90 -16.58 15.63
N GLN A 25 -3.49 -15.43 15.10
CA GLN A 25 -4.15 -14.76 13.97
C GLN A 25 -3.97 -15.57 12.67
N LYS A 26 -2.77 -16.12 12.46
CA LYS A 26 -2.46 -17.02 11.32
C LYS A 26 -3.38 -18.22 11.17
N TRP A 27 -3.75 -18.87 12.28
CA TRP A 27 -4.56 -20.09 12.22
C TRP A 27 -5.98 -19.77 11.78
N THR A 28 -6.54 -18.67 12.31
CA THR A 28 -7.84 -18.13 11.89
C THR A 28 -7.82 -17.68 10.43
N ASP A 29 -6.75 -17.01 9.99
CA ASP A 29 -6.61 -16.55 8.60
C ASP A 29 -6.52 -17.72 7.62
N PHE A 30 -5.76 -18.78 7.96
CA PHE A 30 -5.66 -19.99 7.14
C PHE A 30 -7.02 -20.65 6.91
N HIS A 31 -7.80 -20.88 7.97
CA HIS A 31 -9.11 -21.53 7.83
C HIS A 31 -10.13 -20.62 7.15
N THR A 32 -10.07 -19.32 7.39
CA THR A 32 -10.89 -18.33 6.66
C THR A 32 -10.64 -18.44 5.16
N ASN A 33 -9.39 -18.42 4.72
CA ASN A 33 -9.06 -18.56 3.31
C ASN A 33 -9.41 -19.95 2.74
N LYS A 34 -9.15 -21.03 3.49
CA LYS A 34 -9.53 -22.39 3.07
C LYS A 34 -11.05 -22.54 2.87
N ASN A 35 -11.85 -21.92 3.74
CA ASN A 35 -13.31 -21.86 3.60
C ASN A 35 -13.75 -20.95 2.44
N ALA A 36 -13.07 -19.83 2.23
CA ALA A 36 -13.35 -18.96 1.08
C ALA A 36 -13.05 -19.63 -0.27
N LEU A 37 -12.10 -20.56 -0.32
CA LEU A 37 -11.77 -21.34 -1.52
C LEU A 37 -12.78 -22.45 -1.83
N SER A 38 -13.56 -22.93 -0.85
CA SER A 38 -14.59 -23.96 -1.08
C SER A 38 -15.83 -23.42 -1.79
N HIS A 39 -15.95 -22.10 -1.95
CA HIS A 39 -17.04 -21.42 -2.64
C HIS A 39 -16.49 -20.60 -3.81
N PRO A 40 -17.12 -20.55 -5.00
CA PRO A 40 -16.66 -19.69 -6.07
C PRO A 40 -16.79 -18.21 -5.67
N VAL A 41 -15.85 -17.37 -6.12
CA VAL A 41 -16.01 -15.91 -5.99
C VAL A 41 -17.22 -15.47 -6.81
N PRO A 42 -18.11 -14.63 -6.27
CA PRO A 42 -19.23 -14.09 -7.03
C PRO A 42 -18.77 -13.47 -8.35
N THR A 43 -19.43 -13.84 -9.45
CA THR A 43 -19.03 -13.44 -10.82
C THR A 43 -18.86 -11.94 -10.97
N ASN A 44 -19.73 -11.14 -10.34
CA ASN A 44 -19.65 -9.68 -10.39
C ASN A 44 -18.40 -9.14 -9.69
N ILE A 45 -18.03 -9.71 -8.54
CA ILE A 45 -16.81 -9.33 -7.81
C ILE A 45 -15.61 -9.69 -8.69
N GLN A 46 -15.48 -10.96 -9.09
CA GLN A 46 -14.35 -11.45 -9.88
C GLN A 46 -14.14 -10.61 -11.16
N LYS A 47 -15.23 -10.34 -11.90
CA LYS A 47 -15.21 -9.52 -13.12
C LYS A 47 -14.57 -8.14 -12.89
N ASN A 48 -14.97 -7.42 -11.85
CA ASN A 48 -14.49 -6.05 -11.62
C ASN A 48 -13.03 -6.02 -11.17
N PHE A 49 -12.60 -7.00 -10.37
CA PHE A 49 -11.20 -7.18 -10.02
C PHE A 49 -10.33 -7.55 -11.24
N ASP A 50 -10.85 -8.42 -12.12
CA ASP A 50 -10.18 -8.76 -13.37
C ASP A 50 -10.05 -7.57 -14.33
N ILE A 51 -11.08 -6.73 -14.44
CA ILE A 51 -11.02 -5.48 -15.21
C ILE A 51 -9.89 -4.60 -14.67
N ALA A 52 -9.84 -4.38 -13.35
CA ALA A 52 -8.83 -3.53 -12.74
C ALA A 52 -7.40 -4.03 -13.00
N ILE A 53 -7.09 -5.30 -12.72
CA ILE A 53 -5.74 -5.82 -12.95
C ILE A 53 -5.37 -5.87 -14.43
N ASN A 54 -6.34 -6.14 -15.33
CA ASN A 54 -6.11 -6.10 -16.77
C ASN A 54 -5.68 -4.71 -17.23
N GLU A 55 -6.44 -3.68 -16.86
CA GLU A 55 -6.13 -2.31 -17.27
C GLU A 55 -4.83 -1.80 -16.64
N ILE A 56 -4.57 -2.12 -15.37
CA ILE A 56 -3.29 -1.80 -14.73
C ILE A 56 -2.13 -2.50 -15.46
N SER A 57 -2.28 -3.79 -15.81
CA SER A 57 -1.27 -4.53 -16.56
C SER A 57 -0.96 -3.89 -17.92
N GLN A 58 -2.00 -3.45 -18.64
CA GLN A 58 -1.85 -2.74 -19.93
C GLN A 58 -1.10 -1.42 -19.76
N MET A 59 -1.40 -0.64 -18.71
CA MET A 59 -0.66 0.59 -18.39
C MET A 59 0.81 0.30 -18.06
N LEU A 60 1.09 -0.73 -17.25
CA LEU A 60 2.45 -1.09 -16.86
C LEU A 60 3.29 -1.59 -18.05
N LYS A 61 2.67 -2.28 -19.01
CA LYS A 61 3.33 -2.73 -20.25
C LYS A 61 3.52 -1.63 -21.29
N GLY A 62 2.95 -0.45 -21.09
CA GLY A 62 2.95 0.64 -22.07
C GLY A 62 1.94 0.46 -23.21
N GLU A 63 1.00 -0.47 -23.10
CA GLU A 63 -0.11 -0.66 -24.06
C GLU A 63 -1.19 0.43 -23.90
N LYS A 64 -1.26 1.05 -22.71
CA LYS A 64 -2.09 2.22 -22.39
C LYS A 64 -1.24 3.31 -21.72
N PRO A 65 -1.64 4.59 -21.81
CA PRO A 65 -0.96 5.67 -21.09
C PRO A 65 -0.93 5.39 -19.58
N LEU A 66 0.25 5.53 -19.00
CA LEU A 66 0.46 5.34 -17.58
C LEU A 66 -0.26 6.46 -16.80
N SER A 67 -1.09 6.10 -15.81
CA SER A 67 -1.81 7.08 -15.00
C SER A 67 -2.05 6.55 -13.59
N PHE A 68 -1.39 7.16 -12.60
CA PHE A 68 -1.64 6.86 -11.19
C PHE A 68 -3.11 7.12 -10.79
N LYS A 69 -3.68 8.25 -11.21
CA LYS A 69 -5.10 8.59 -10.96
C LYS A 69 -6.05 7.51 -11.49
N LYS A 70 -5.82 7.00 -12.70
CA LYS A 70 -6.65 5.94 -13.29
C LYS A 70 -6.46 4.61 -12.54
N ALA A 71 -5.24 4.26 -12.16
CA ALA A 71 -4.97 3.05 -11.39
C ALA A 71 -5.68 3.07 -10.03
N VAL A 72 -5.63 4.20 -9.31
CA VAL A 72 -6.37 4.39 -8.05
C VAL A 72 -7.87 4.20 -8.28
N PHE A 73 -8.46 4.87 -9.27
CA PHE A 73 -9.88 4.69 -9.62
C PHE A 73 -10.24 3.24 -9.90
N LEU A 74 -9.45 2.52 -10.71
CA LEU A 74 -9.74 1.15 -11.11
C LEU A 74 -9.81 0.21 -9.90
N VAL A 75 -8.89 0.38 -8.95
CA VAL A 75 -8.85 -0.42 -7.73
C VAL A 75 -10.03 -0.12 -6.81
N GLU A 76 -10.37 1.16 -6.62
CA GLU A 76 -11.55 1.54 -5.82
C GLU A 76 -12.86 1.08 -6.49
N ASN A 77 -12.93 1.16 -7.83
CA ASN A 77 -14.11 0.72 -8.57
C ASN A 77 -14.27 -0.81 -8.54
N ALA A 78 -13.17 -1.56 -8.46
CA ALA A 78 -13.22 -3.00 -8.20
C ALA A 78 -13.85 -3.31 -6.84
N TYR A 79 -13.48 -2.55 -5.80
CA TYR A 79 -14.09 -2.67 -4.47
C TYR A 79 -15.58 -2.28 -4.47
N TYR A 80 -15.96 -1.24 -5.21
CA TYR A 80 -17.35 -0.86 -5.41
C TYR A 80 -18.07 -1.65 -6.50
N GLU A 81 -17.49 -2.76 -6.96
CA GLU A 81 -18.12 -3.70 -7.89
C GLU A 81 -18.63 -3.04 -9.19
N GLY A 82 -17.89 -2.07 -9.70
CA GLY A 82 -18.19 -1.38 -10.95
C GLY A 82 -19.19 -0.21 -10.83
N GLN A 83 -19.60 0.15 -9.61
CA GLN A 83 -20.62 1.18 -9.37
C GLN A 83 -20.08 2.62 -9.44
N MET A 84 -18.77 2.83 -9.59
CA MET A 84 -18.20 4.17 -9.73
C MET A 84 -18.20 4.64 -11.18
N SER A 85 -18.55 5.92 -11.38
CA SER A 85 -18.35 6.62 -12.65
C SER A 85 -16.93 7.20 -12.72
N TRP A 86 -16.19 6.85 -13.80
CA TRP A 86 -14.90 7.48 -14.09
C TRP A 86 -15.06 8.97 -14.34
N GLU A 87 -16.11 9.36 -15.06
CA GLU A 87 -16.40 10.75 -15.38
C GLU A 87 -16.60 11.57 -14.11
N ASP A 88 -17.43 11.11 -13.18
CA ASP A 88 -17.68 11.82 -11.92
C ASP A 88 -16.40 11.92 -11.08
N TYR A 89 -15.69 10.79 -10.91
CA TYR A 89 -14.43 10.77 -10.16
C TYR A 89 -13.40 11.74 -10.72
N ASN A 90 -13.22 11.72 -12.06
CA ASN A 90 -12.26 12.56 -12.74
C ASN A 90 -12.69 14.03 -12.72
N ASN A 91 -13.97 14.33 -12.90
CA ASN A 91 -14.49 15.69 -12.88
C ASN A 91 -14.36 16.33 -11.50
N GLU A 92 -14.60 15.59 -10.41
CA GLU A 92 -14.38 16.08 -9.04
C GLU A 92 -12.92 16.51 -8.82
N ILE A 93 -11.95 15.75 -9.35
CA ILE A 93 -10.54 16.10 -9.27
C ILE A 93 -10.22 17.30 -10.18
N LEU A 94 -10.70 17.30 -11.42
CA LEU A 94 -10.43 18.38 -12.39
C LEU A 94 -11.04 19.73 -11.99
N ARG A 95 -12.13 19.73 -11.20
CA ARG A 95 -12.70 20.97 -10.61
C ARG A 95 -11.74 21.66 -9.64
N ILE A 96 -10.82 20.91 -9.02
CA ILE A 96 -9.84 21.46 -8.07
C ILE A 96 -8.70 22.17 -8.82
N LYS A 97 -8.27 21.65 -9.97
CA LYS A 97 -7.16 22.21 -10.76
C LYS A 97 -7.21 23.74 -10.99
N PRO A 98 -8.30 24.32 -11.53
CA PRO A 98 -8.34 25.77 -11.77
C PRO A 98 -8.28 26.59 -10.47
N ILE A 99 -8.72 26.04 -9.35
CA ILE A 99 -8.61 26.68 -8.03
C ILE A 99 -7.13 26.75 -7.63
N LEU A 100 -6.40 25.63 -7.76
CA LEU A 100 -4.96 25.58 -7.47
C LEU A 100 -4.17 26.53 -8.37
N ASP A 101 -4.47 26.53 -9.68
CA ASP A 101 -3.84 27.44 -10.64
C ASP A 101 -4.07 28.91 -10.25
N LYS A 102 -5.29 29.28 -9.87
CA LYS A 102 -5.61 30.63 -9.38
C LYS A 102 -4.87 30.98 -8.08
N MET A 103 -4.74 30.04 -7.14
CA MET A 103 -3.97 30.26 -5.92
C MET A 103 -2.51 30.59 -6.22
N ILE A 104 -1.90 29.92 -7.20
CA ILE A 104 -0.53 30.17 -7.66
C ILE A 104 -0.41 31.55 -8.32
N ASP A 105 -1.34 31.88 -9.22
CA ASP A 105 -1.32 33.14 -9.99
C ASP A 105 -1.56 34.37 -9.10
N ASN A 106 -2.52 34.29 -8.18
CA ASN A 106 -2.83 35.38 -7.25
C ASN A 106 -1.64 35.78 -6.36
N ARG A 107 -0.71 34.86 -6.12
CA ARG A 107 0.51 35.10 -5.34
C ARG A 107 1.75 35.29 -6.19
N ASN A 108 1.61 35.29 -7.51
CA ASN A 108 2.70 35.38 -8.47
C ASN A 108 3.83 34.37 -8.13
N LEU A 109 3.48 33.08 -8.08
CA LEU A 109 4.40 32.01 -7.68
C LEU A 109 4.88 31.12 -8.85
N ARG A 110 4.44 31.37 -10.10
CA ARG A 110 4.75 30.51 -11.27
C ARG A 110 6.25 30.32 -11.53
N GLN A 111 7.09 31.23 -11.06
CA GLN A 111 8.55 31.15 -11.15
C GLN A 111 9.16 30.05 -10.27
N TYR A 112 8.43 29.54 -9.28
CA TYR A 112 8.90 28.49 -8.38
C TYR A 112 8.47 27.12 -8.87
N LYS A 113 9.42 26.17 -8.91
CA LYS A 113 9.14 24.77 -9.25
C LYS A 113 8.17 24.13 -8.25
N THR A 114 8.18 24.56 -6.99
CA THR A 114 7.31 24.04 -5.92
C THR A 114 5.96 24.76 -5.81
N ALA A 115 5.63 25.67 -6.73
CA ALA A 115 4.37 26.43 -6.66
C ALA A 115 3.14 25.51 -6.62
N GLY A 116 3.14 24.46 -7.43
CA GLY A 116 2.11 23.42 -7.39
C GLY A 116 2.07 22.66 -6.06
N ASN A 117 3.24 22.29 -5.51
CA ASN A 117 3.30 21.59 -4.22
C ASN A 117 2.71 22.43 -3.09
N TRP A 118 3.03 23.73 -3.07
CA TRP A 118 2.45 24.69 -2.13
C TRP A 118 0.94 24.77 -2.28
N ALA A 119 0.44 24.98 -3.51
CA ALA A 119 -0.99 25.14 -3.75
C ALA A 119 -1.79 23.90 -3.33
N VAL A 120 -1.32 22.70 -3.70
CA VAL A 120 -1.96 21.43 -3.32
C VAL A 120 -1.93 21.26 -1.80
N PHE A 121 -0.79 21.50 -1.15
CA PHE A 121 -0.67 21.36 0.30
C PHE A 121 -1.61 22.32 1.04
N THR A 122 -1.56 23.61 0.71
CA THR A 122 -2.42 24.63 1.32
C THR A 122 -3.90 24.35 1.06
N TYR A 123 -4.29 23.99 -0.16
CA TYR A 123 -5.68 23.61 -0.46
C TYR A 123 -6.15 22.38 0.33
N MET A 124 -5.27 21.41 0.54
CA MET A 124 -5.63 20.20 1.26
C MET A 124 -5.64 20.37 2.78
N SER A 125 -4.75 21.19 3.34
CA SER A 125 -4.49 21.23 4.78
C SER A 125 -5.01 22.48 5.49
N ASP A 126 -5.08 23.64 4.82
CA ASP A 126 -5.45 24.89 5.46
C ASP A 126 -6.96 25.16 5.35
N SER A 127 -7.55 25.79 6.35
CA SER A 127 -8.93 26.28 6.27
C SER A 127 -8.95 27.63 5.55
N ILE A 128 -9.31 27.64 4.27
CA ILE A 128 -9.21 28.81 3.37
C ILE A 128 -10.48 28.96 2.52
N PRO A 129 -10.78 30.17 2.00
CA PRO A 129 -11.94 30.37 1.13
C PRO A 129 -11.99 29.42 -0.08
N GLU A 130 -10.83 29.10 -0.66
CA GLU A 130 -10.72 28.28 -1.86
C GLU A 130 -11.22 26.83 -1.67
N ASN A 131 -11.25 26.32 -0.44
CA ASN A 131 -11.80 25.01 -0.10
C ASN A 131 -13.05 25.10 0.78
N ASP A 132 -13.76 26.24 0.73
CA ASP A 132 -14.94 26.52 1.56
C ASP A 132 -14.67 26.38 3.07
N PHE A 133 -13.44 26.65 3.50
CA PHE A 133 -12.97 26.47 4.87
C PHE A 133 -13.10 25.01 5.36
N LYS A 134 -13.06 24.05 4.44
CA LYS A 134 -13.19 22.60 4.69
C LYS A 134 -11.97 21.85 4.14
N PRO A 135 -10.82 21.91 4.83
CA PRO A 135 -9.65 21.13 4.46
C PRO A 135 -9.92 19.63 4.57
N TYR A 136 -9.07 18.84 3.92
CA TYR A 136 -9.05 17.40 4.06
C TYR A 136 -8.36 17.02 5.38
N GLN A 137 -8.98 16.15 6.15
CA GLN A 137 -8.54 15.80 7.50
C GLN A 137 -8.25 14.31 7.65
N TYR A 138 -7.37 13.97 8.57
CA TYR A 138 -7.13 12.60 8.96
C TYR A 138 -8.28 12.06 9.82
N ASP A 139 -8.79 10.89 9.47
CA ASP A 139 -9.86 10.22 10.18
C ASP A 139 -9.32 9.34 11.31
N PHE A 140 -9.05 9.96 12.46
CA PHE A 140 -8.57 9.28 13.66
C PHE A 140 -9.53 8.26 14.27
N GLU A 141 -10.77 8.16 13.78
CA GLU A 141 -11.74 7.17 14.24
C GLU A 141 -11.70 5.91 13.37
N ASN A 142 -11.43 6.06 12.07
CA ASN A 142 -11.50 4.99 11.07
C ASN A 142 -10.17 4.81 10.32
N PHE A 143 -9.03 4.97 10.99
CA PHE A 143 -7.75 4.99 10.30
C PHE A 143 -7.21 3.60 9.94
N MET A 144 -7.67 2.55 10.61
CA MET A 144 -7.26 1.17 10.32
C MET A 144 -8.12 0.58 9.21
N SER A 145 -7.49 -0.12 8.27
CA SER A 145 -8.20 -0.74 7.14
C SER A 145 -9.13 -1.89 7.55
N ASN A 146 -8.89 -2.51 8.71
CA ASN A 146 -9.72 -3.58 9.26
C ASN A 146 -11.04 -3.08 9.87
N SER A 147 -11.13 -1.80 10.27
CA SER A 147 -12.34 -1.22 10.84
C SER A 147 -13.20 -0.55 9.77
N ASN A 148 -12.58 0.10 8.78
CA ASN A 148 -13.28 0.68 7.64
C ASN A 148 -12.35 0.88 6.45
N ILE A 149 -12.39 -0.04 5.49
CA ILE A 149 -11.58 0.04 4.27
C ILE A 149 -11.89 1.31 3.44
N GLU A 150 -13.11 1.88 3.55
CA GLU A 150 -13.50 3.06 2.77
C GLU A 150 -12.71 4.31 3.15
N SER A 151 -12.15 4.40 4.36
CA SER A 151 -11.31 5.54 4.77
C SER A 151 -10.01 5.63 3.96
N SER A 152 -9.58 4.50 3.38
CA SER A 152 -8.41 4.41 2.50
C SER A 152 -8.67 4.84 1.05
N LEU A 153 -9.94 5.07 0.67
CA LEU A 153 -10.33 5.39 -0.70
C LEU A 153 -10.29 6.90 -0.96
N VAL A 154 -9.66 7.31 -2.06
CA VAL A 154 -9.64 8.70 -2.55
C VAL A 154 -11.04 9.16 -2.93
N SER A 155 -11.87 8.29 -3.53
CA SER A 155 -13.27 8.65 -3.84
C SER A 155 -14.08 9.01 -2.60
N ARG A 156 -13.81 8.33 -1.48
CA ARG A 156 -14.43 8.65 -0.20
C ARG A 156 -13.87 9.94 0.39
N LEU A 157 -12.56 10.13 0.33
CA LEU A 157 -11.87 11.34 0.76
C LEU A 157 -12.38 12.59 0.03
N LEU A 158 -12.55 12.53 -1.30
CA LEU A 158 -13.11 13.61 -2.12
C LEU A 158 -14.49 14.05 -1.62
N LYS A 159 -15.36 13.08 -1.29
CA LYS A 159 -16.75 13.33 -0.86
C LYS A 159 -16.86 13.78 0.60
N ARG A 160 -16.07 13.20 1.51
CA ARG A 160 -16.21 13.43 2.96
C ARG A 160 -15.18 14.36 3.56
N LYS A 161 -14.13 14.70 2.80
CA LYS A 161 -12.96 15.46 3.28
C LYS A 161 -12.29 14.82 4.51
N ARG A 162 -12.49 13.52 4.72
CA ARG A 162 -11.86 12.72 5.78
C ARG A 162 -11.33 11.41 5.20
N GLY A 163 -10.08 11.07 5.51
CA GLY A 163 -9.42 9.86 5.04
C GLY A 163 -8.22 9.50 5.90
N ASN A 164 -7.40 8.55 5.46
CA ASN A 164 -6.30 8.02 6.27
C ASN A 164 -4.93 8.20 5.58
N CYS A 165 -3.92 7.48 6.09
CA CYS A 165 -2.54 7.50 5.62
C CYS A 165 -2.35 6.99 4.18
N ARG A 166 -3.39 6.41 3.59
CA ARG A 166 -3.41 5.96 2.19
C ARG A 166 -4.06 7.00 1.28
N SER A 167 -5.31 7.38 1.57
CA SER A 167 -6.08 8.26 0.69
C SER A 167 -5.52 9.69 0.64
N LEU A 168 -5.00 10.23 1.75
CA LEU A 168 -4.49 11.61 1.79
C LEU A 168 -3.23 11.80 0.92
N PRO A 169 -2.15 11.01 1.06
CA PRO A 169 -1.00 11.09 0.15
C PRO A 169 -1.37 10.81 -1.31
N PHE A 170 -2.31 9.88 -1.56
CA PHE A 170 -2.73 9.54 -2.91
C PHE A 170 -3.44 10.72 -3.59
N LEU A 171 -4.38 11.37 -2.90
CA LEU A 171 -5.04 12.56 -3.43
C LEU A 171 -4.05 13.70 -3.66
N TYR A 172 -3.10 13.92 -2.74
CA TYR A 172 -2.05 14.92 -2.94
C TYR A 172 -1.27 14.65 -4.23
N LYS A 173 -0.79 13.42 -4.42
CA LYS A 173 -0.03 13.07 -5.63
C LYS A 173 -0.88 13.22 -6.90
N ILE A 174 -2.14 12.82 -6.86
CA ILE A 174 -3.06 12.99 -7.99
C ILE A 174 -3.18 14.47 -8.35
N LEU A 175 -3.46 15.34 -7.38
CA LEU A 175 -3.57 16.79 -7.62
C LEU A 175 -2.26 17.40 -8.10
N ALA A 176 -1.12 16.97 -7.56
CA ALA A 176 0.20 17.39 -8.01
C ALA A 176 0.42 17.06 -9.51
N ASN A 177 0.03 15.86 -9.94
CA ASN A 177 0.08 15.48 -11.35
C ASN A 177 -0.83 16.37 -12.22
N GLU A 178 -2.04 16.73 -11.75
CA GLU A 178 -2.95 17.63 -12.48
C GLU A 178 -2.42 19.06 -12.66
N VAL A 179 -1.60 19.54 -11.71
CA VAL A 179 -0.93 20.85 -11.81
C VAL A 179 0.51 20.75 -12.31
N HIS A 180 0.89 19.58 -12.85
CA HIS A 180 2.19 19.32 -13.48
C HIS A 180 3.39 19.63 -12.58
N VAL A 181 3.29 19.27 -11.30
CA VAL A 181 4.39 19.39 -10.33
C VAL A 181 4.83 18.01 -9.83
N GLU A 182 6.13 17.87 -9.54
CA GLU A 182 6.67 16.61 -9.03
C GLU A 182 6.18 16.32 -7.60
N ALA A 183 5.58 15.14 -7.42
CA ALA A 183 5.29 14.56 -6.11
C ALA A 183 5.33 13.03 -6.23
N PHE A 184 5.94 12.39 -5.23
CA PHE A 184 6.22 10.95 -5.23
C PHE A 184 5.58 10.33 -4.00
N ILE A 185 5.01 9.13 -4.15
CA ILE A 185 4.67 8.32 -2.97
C ILE A 185 5.97 7.72 -2.43
N ALA A 186 6.11 7.67 -1.12
CA ALA A 186 7.10 6.87 -0.42
C ALA A 186 6.39 5.99 0.61
N VAL A 187 6.91 4.78 0.82
CA VAL A 187 6.25 3.77 1.66
C VAL A 187 7.19 3.36 2.79
N VAL A 188 6.62 3.09 3.94
CA VAL A 188 7.25 2.50 5.14
C VAL A 188 6.31 1.42 5.70
N PRO A 189 6.69 0.66 6.73
CA PRO A 189 5.79 -0.33 7.33
C PRO A 189 4.39 0.26 7.64
N MET A 190 3.37 -0.34 7.03
CA MET A 190 1.95 0.00 7.22
C MET A 190 1.53 1.44 6.84
N HIS A 191 2.41 2.26 6.26
CA HIS A 191 2.15 3.69 6.04
C HIS A 191 2.77 4.19 4.73
N CYS A 192 2.16 5.21 4.13
CA CYS A 192 2.75 5.91 2.99
C CYS A 192 2.62 7.42 3.13
N TYR A 193 3.48 8.15 2.43
CA TYR A 193 3.60 9.59 2.56
C TYR A 193 4.08 10.22 1.25
N VAL A 194 4.12 11.55 1.18
CA VAL A 194 4.55 12.26 -0.02
C VAL A 194 6.01 12.70 0.10
N LYS A 195 6.77 12.58 -0.99
CA LYS A 195 8.06 13.25 -1.17
C LYS A 195 8.00 14.20 -2.35
N HIS A 196 8.64 15.34 -2.24
CA HIS A 196 8.92 16.22 -3.38
C HIS A 196 10.27 16.90 -3.17
N LYS A 197 10.79 17.53 -4.22
CA LYS A 197 12.01 18.33 -4.14
C LYS A 197 11.67 19.78 -3.83
N ASP A 198 12.59 20.49 -3.19
CA ASP A 198 12.56 21.95 -3.13
C ASP A 198 13.21 22.58 -4.38
N GLU A 199 13.25 23.92 -4.42
CA GLU A 199 13.87 24.69 -5.50
C GLU A 199 15.36 24.36 -5.72
N LYS A 200 16.05 23.89 -4.67
CA LYS A 200 17.47 23.50 -4.70
C LYS A 200 17.66 22.02 -5.04
N GLY A 201 16.57 21.26 -5.20
CA GLY A 201 16.60 19.84 -5.50
C GLY A 201 16.70 18.93 -4.27
N ASN A 202 16.62 19.46 -3.04
CA ASN A 202 16.66 18.63 -1.83
C ASN A 202 15.33 17.93 -1.61
N TRP A 203 15.37 16.70 -1.10
CA TRP A 203 14.18 15.93 -0.77
C TRP A 203 13.52 16.39 0.53
N TRP A 204 12.21 16.59 0.46
CA TRP A 204 11.34 16.85 1.60
C TRP A 204 10.33 15.71 1.76
N ASN A 205 10.09 15.29 3.01
CA ASN A 205 9.04 14.32 3.35
C ASN A 205 7.85 15.10 3.90
N LEU A 206 6.70 14.98 3.25
CA LEU A 206 5.46 15.63 3.60
C LEU A 206 4.47 14.60 4.15
N GLU A 207 4.13 14.76 5.44
CA GLU A 207 3.10 13.97 6.10
C GLU A 207 1.74 14.63 6.01
N MET A 208 0.89 14.10 5.12
CA MET A 208 -0.47 14.60 4.93
C MET A 208 -1.42 14.23 6.09
N THR A 209 -1.06 13.23 6.92
CA THR A 209 -1.84 12.85 8.09
C THR A 209 -1.76 13.87 9.23
N THR A 210 -0.63 14.57 9.32
CA THR A 210 -0.37 15.61 10.32
C THR A 210 -0.31 17.01 9.73
N GLY A 211 -0.24 17.14 8.40
CA GLY A 211 -0.05 18.41 7.72
C GLY A 211 1.32 19.02 8.00
N THR A 212 2.38 18.21 8.07
CA THR A 212 3.73 18.68 8.44
C THR A 212 4.84 18.07 7.61
N PHE A 213 5.99 18.75 7.55
CA PHE A 213 7.22 18.16 7.06
C PHE A 213 7.90 17.32 8.14
N SER A 214 8.34 16.12 7.77
CA SER A 214 8.95 15.15 8.69
C SER A 214 10.42 14.91 8.34
N ARG A 215 11.27 14.90 9.37
CA ARG A 215 12.68 14.51 9.21
C ARG A 215 12.76 13.02 8.89
N SER A 216 13.68 12.63 8.01
CA SER A 216 13.86 11.23 7.64
C SER A 216 14.16 10.35 8.86
N SER A 217 15.01 10.82 9.80
CA SER A 217 15.32 10.08 11.04
C SER A 217 14.07 9.80 11.88
N PHE A 218 13.17 10.79 11.98
CA PHE A 218 11.91 10.62 12.70
C PHE A 218 11.02 9.55 12.05
N ILE A 219 10.92 9.54 10.72
CA ILE A 219 10.18 8.49 9.98
C ILE A 219 10.83 7.12 10.22
N MET A 220 12.16 7.04 10.14
CA MET A 220 12.89 5.79 10.34
C MET A 220 12.65 5.19 11.73
N GLU A 221 12.78 6.01 12.77
CA GLU A 221 12.55 5.61 14.16
C GLU A 221 11.09 5.22 14.40
N THR A 222 10.15 6.03 13.90
CA THR A 222 8.70 5.83 14.10
C THR A 222 8.21 4.51 13.49
N PHE A 223 8.69 4.19 12.29
CA PHE A 223 8.22 3.02 11.54
C PHE A 223 9.20 1.84 11.57
N ASN A 224 10.24 1.90 12.41
CA ASN A 224 11.27 0.86 12.53
C ASN A 224 11.88 0.46 11.17
N VAL A 225 12.28 1.47 10.40
CA VAL A 225 12.89 1.31 9.07
C VAL A 225 14.40 1.14 9.22
N SER A 226 14.94 0.01 8.74
CA SER A 226 16.38 -0.23 8.73
C SER A 226 17.08 0.47 7.56
N GLU A 227 18.37 0.76 7.70
CA GLU A 227 19.20 1.27 6.60
C GLU A 227 19.18 0.32 5.40
N VAL A 228 19.24 -1.00 5.63
CA VAL A 228 19.13 -2.03 4.60
C VAL A 228 17.84 -1.90 3.78
N ALA A 229 16.71 -1.56 4.42
CA ALA A 229 15.44 -1.36 3.73
C ALA A 229 15.41 -0.10 2.86
N ILE A 230 16.17 0.92 3.24
CA ILE A 230 16.32 2.16 2.47
C ILE A 230 17.25 1.90 1.28
N GLU A 231 18.40 1.28 1.50
CA GLU A 231 19.39 0.95 0.48
C GLU A 231 18.84 0.00 -0.59
N SER A 232 18.02 -0.98 -0.18
CA SER A 232 17.34 -1.87 -1.11
C SER A 232 16.24 -1.17 -1.91
N GLY A 233 15.81 0.02 -1.49
CA GLY A 233 14.69 0.74 -2.10
C GLY A 233 13.31 0.16 -1.74
N LEU A 234 13.22 -0.72 -0.73
CA LEU A 234 11.95 -1.24 -0.20
C LEU A 234 11.15 -0.13 0.51
N PHE A 235 11.83 0.70 1.30
CA PHE A 235 11.19 1.76 2.08
C PHE A 235 11.82 3.14 1.82
N MET A 236 11.04 4.20 2.04
CA MET A 236 11.43 5.61 1.92
C MET A 236 11.92 6.08 0.54
N LYS A 237 11.94 5.18 -0.45
CA LYS A 237 12.20 5.48 -1.86
C LYS A 237 11.07 6.35 -2.44
N PRO A 238 11.37 7.45 -3.14
CA PRO A 238 10.37 8.13 -3.97
C PRO A 238 10.01 7.22 -5.15
N LEU A 239 8.80 6.66 -5.14
CA LEU A 239 8.35 5.75 -6.18
C LEU A 239 8.19 6.50 -7.51
N SER A 240 8.74 5.94 -8.58
CA SER A 240 8.46 6.39 -9.94
C SER A 240 6.97 6.25 -10.27
N GLU A 241 6.51 6.85 -11.37
CA GLU A 241 5.11 6.74 -11.78
C GLU A 241 4.70 5.27 -12.04
N ILE A 242 5.59 4.48 -12.66
CA ILE A 242 5.33 3.07 -12.97
C ILE A 242 5.28 2.22 -11.69
N GLU A 243 6.17 2.49 -10.73
CA GLU A 243 6.14 1.85 -9.41
C GLU A 243 4.91 2.27 -8.61
N SER A 244 4.46 3.51 -8.74
CA SER A 244 3.25 4.00 -8.07
C SER A 244 1.99 3.31 -8.61
N VAL A 245 1.92 3.11 -9.93
CA VAL A 245 0.82 2.33 -10.56
C VAL A 245 0.91 0.86 -10.15
N ALA A 246 2.10 0.27 -10.09
CA ALA A 246 2.29 -1.08 -9.59
C ALA A 246 1.92 -1.21 -8.10
N PHE A 247 2.17 -0.17 -7.29
CA PHE A 247 1.82 -0.13 -5.88
C PHE A 247 0.30 -0.17 -5.65
N CYS A 248 -0.52 0.33 -6.58
CA CYS A 248 -1.98 0.17 -6.52
C CYS A 248 -2.41 -1.31 -6.53
N ILE A 249 -1.59 -2.25 -7.04
CA ILE A 249 -1.89 -3.69 -6.98
C ILE A 249 -1.91 -4.17 -5.53
N CYS A 250 -1.14 -3.56 -4.61
CA CYS A 250 -1.23 -3.87 -3.18
C CYS A 250 -2.62 -3.57 -2.62
N ASP A 251 -3.23 -2.45 -3.03
CA ASP A 251 -4.61 -2.11 -2.64
C ASP A 251 -5.61 -3.07 -3.27
N LEU A 252 -5.41 -3.45 -4.54
CA LEU A 252 -6.28 -4.41 -5.22
C LEU A 252 -6.29 -5.76 -4.51
N LEU A 253 -5.13 -6.24 -4.06
CA LEU A 253 -5.00 -7.47 -3.29
C LEU A 253 -5.73 -7.36 -1.94
N ASN A 254 -5.54 -6.26 -1.21
CA ASN A 254 -6.19 -6.02 0.07
C ASN A 254 -7.73 -5.97 -0.08
N TYR A 255 -8.23 -5.23 -1.08
CA TYR A 255 -9.66 -5.12 -1.32
C TYR A 255 -10.28 -6.44 -1.79
N TYR A 256 -9.52 -7.24 -2.56
CA TYR A 256 -9.96 -8.58 -2.96
C TYR A 256 -10.08 -9.50 -1.74
N GLU A 257 -9.06 -9.52 -0.89
CA GLU A 257 -9.07 -10.28 0.36
C GLU A 257 -10.26 -9.87 1.24
N HIS A 258 -10.49 -8.57 1.43
CA HIS A 258 -11.62 -8.08 2.21
C HIS A 258 -12.98 -8.49 1.61
N LYS A 259 -13.12 -8.49 0.27
CA LYS A 259 -14.38 -8.85 -0.41
C LYS A 259 -14.66 -10.34 -0.47
N THR A 260 -13.62 -11.16 -0.48
CA THR A 260 -13.74 -12.59 -0.80
C THR A 260 -13.29 -13.50 0.34
N GLY A 261 -12.57 -12.97 1.34
CA GLY A 261 -11.86 -13.75 2.35
C GLY A 261 -10.60 -14.42 1.81
N ARG A 262 -10.14 -14.10 0.59
CA ARG A 262 -9.04 -14.79 -0.08
C ARG A 262 -7.77 -13.97 -0.17
N TYR A 263 -6.71 -14.47 0.46
CA TYR A 263 -5.34 -13.98 0.27
C TYR A 263 -4.45 -14.95 -0.52
N SER A 264 -4.99 -16.10 -0.94
CA SER A 264 -4.28 -17.05 -1.80
C SER A 264 -5.26 -17.70 -2.78
N ASP A 265 -5.09 -17.37 -4.05
CA ASP A 265 -5.67 -18.04 -5.22
C ASP A 265 -4.95 -17.58 -6.51
N ASP A 266 -5.47 -17.98 -7.68
CA ASP A 266 -4.84 -17.67 -8.96
C ASP A 266 -4.94 -16.20 -9.35
N PHE A 267 -5.97 -15.47 -8.86
CA PHE A 267 -6.07 -14.03 -9.03
C PHE A 267 -4.98 -13.31 -8.21
N ILE A 268 -4.78 -13.70 -6.96
CA ILE A 268 -3.71 -13.18 -6.11
C ILE A 268 -2.35 -13.40 -6.76
N LYS A 269 -2.10 -14.63 -7.25
CA LYS A 269 -0.87 -14.99 -7.95
C LYS A 269 -0.60 -14.11 -9.16
N ARG A 270 -1.61 -13.97 -10.01
CA ARG A 270 -1.56 -13.11 -11.19
C ARG A 270 -1.22 -11.67 -10.83
N CYS A 271 -1.81 -11.13 -9.77
CA CYS A 271 -1.58 -9.76 -9.32
C CYS A 271 -0.12 -9.54 -8.88
N TYR A 272 0.40 -10.35 -7.96
CA TYR A 272 1.79 -10.17 -7.51
C TYR A 272 2.80 -10.46 -8.64
N ASP A 273 2.54 -11.40 -9.54
CA ASP A 273 3.42 -11.70 -10.66
C ASP A 273 3.52 -10.54 -11.66
N ILE A 274 2.44 -9.77 -11.83
CA ILE A 274 2.43 -8.56 -12.65
C ILE A 274 3.18 -7.44 -11.91
N GLY A 275 2.78 -7.14 -10.68
CA GLY A 275 3.33 -6.00 -9.95
C GLY A 275 4.83 -6.14 -9.64
N LEU A 276 5.31 -7.34 -9.31
CA LEU A 276 6.72 -7.60 -9.01
C LEU A 276 7.66 -7.41 -10.20
N ARG A 277 7.16 -7.38 -11.45
CA ARG A 277 7.98 -7.04 -12.63
C ARG A 277 8.37 -5.57 -12.67
N TYR A 278 7.54 -4.71 -12.09
CA TYR A 278 7.68 -3.25 -12.17
C TYR A 278 8.03 -2.62 -10.82
N TYR A 279 7.71 -3.28 -9.72
CA TYR A 279 8.05 -2.86 -8.37
C TYR A 279 8.51 -4.08 -7.52
N PRO A 280 9.73 -4.60 -7.78
CA PRO A 280 10.20 -5.87 -7.22
C PRO A 280 10.53 -5.82 -5.71
N ASN A 281 11.00 -4.67 -5.22
CA ASN A 281 11.32 -4.46 -3.80
C ASN A 281 10.13 -3.79 -3.12
N SER A 282 9.08 -4.57 -2.87
CA SER A 282 7.80 -4.05 -2.41
C SER A 282 7.05 -5.04 -1.54
N GLN A 283 5.93 -4.58 -0.99
CA GLN A 283 4.99 -5.38 -0.18
C GLN A 283 4.39 -6.55 -0.98
N LEU A 284 4.43 -6.54 -2.31
CA LEU A 284 3.95 -7.65 -3.14
C LEU A 284 4.77 -8.94 -2.90
N GLN A 285 6.01 -8.84 -2.45
CA GLN A 285 6.81 -10.01 -2.03
C GLN A 285 6.18 -10.73 -0.83
N ILE A 286 5.49 -9.99 0.05
CA ILE A 286 4.76 -10.54 1.19
C ILE A 286 3.54 -11.32 0.70
N SER A 287 2.75 -10.72 -0.21
CA SER A 287 1.61 -11.40 -0.82
C SER A 287 2.03 -12.70 -1.51
N LYS A 288 3.15 -12.68 -2.24
CA LYS A 288 3.76 -13.89 -2.82
C LYS A 288 4.15 -14.91 -1.77
N GLY A 289 4.86 -14.50 -0.72
CA GLY A 289 5.27 -15.40 0.37
C GLY A 289 4.09 -16.05 1.08
N ASN A 290 3.05 -15.27 1.39
CA ASN A 290 1.83 -15.75 2.04
C ASN A 290 1.03 -16.72 1.15
N ASP A 291 0.88 -16.41 -0.14
CA ASP A 291 0.24 -17.31 -1.11
C ASP A 291 0.97 -18.64 -1.23
N LEU A 292 2.30 -18.61 -1.43
CA LEU A 292 3.12 -19.81 -1.52
C LEU A 292 3.04 -20.65 -0.24
N LYS A 293 3.08 -20.00 0.92
CA LYS A 293 2.95 -20.66 2.21
C LYS A 293 1.59 -21.33 2.38
N PHE A 294 0.50 -20.63 2.08
CA PHE A 294 -0.85 -21.18 2.17
C PHE A 294 -1.03 -22.40 1.27
N ARG A 295 -0.57 -22.32 0.01
CA ARG A 295 -0.66 -23.42 -0.96
C ARG A 295 0.10 -24.66 -0.48
N LEU A 296 1.32 -24.47 0.03
CA LEU A 296 2.13 -25.58 0.55
C LEU A 296 1.51 -26.18 1.83
N ASP A 297 1.07 -25.33 2.77
CA ASP A 297 0.42 -25.77 4.01
C ASP A 297 -0.86 -26.57 3.72
N SER A 298 -1.64 -26.11 2.75
CA SER A 298 -2.85 -26.80 2.30
C SER A 298 -2.53 -28.21 1.79
N LYS A 299 -1.50 -28.35 0.94
CA LYS A 299 -1.04 -29.68 0.45
C LYS A 299 -0.54 -30.58 1.57
N ILE A 300 0.23 -30.04 2.52
CA ILE A 300 0.71 -30.79 3.69
C ILE A 300 -0.48 -31.35 4.48
N ILE A 301 -1.50 -30.53 4.73
CA ILE A 301 -2.72 -30.93 5.45
C ILE A 301 -3.52 -31.96 4.65
N ASP A 302 -3.76 -31.70 3.36
CA ASP A 302 -4.58 -32.57 2.50
C ASP A 302 -3.92 -33.94 2.28
N MET A 303 -2.59 -34.01 2.37
CA MET A 303 -1.82 -35.26 2.33
C MET A 303 -1.63 -35.93 3.70
N GLY A 304 -2.16 -35.36 4.79
CA GLY A 304 -2.05 -35.91 6.15
C GLY A 304 -0.62 -35.90 6.72
N LEU A 305 0.23 -34.97 6.28
CA LEU A 305 1.61 -34.86 6.74
C LEU A 305 1.69 -34.07 8.05
N ASN A 306 2.66 -34.39 8.93
CA ASN A 306 2.79 -33.74 10.25
C ASN A 306 3.57 -32.41 10.21
N GLY A 307 3.76 -31.85 9.02
CA GLY A 307 4.45 -30.58 8.79
C GLY A 307 5.64 -30.70 7.84
N TYR A 308 6.44 -29.63 7.74
CA TYR A 308 7.49 -29.52 6.73
C TYR A 308 8.62 -30.57 6.85
N ARG A 309 8.75 -31.30 7.96
CA ARG A 309 9.75 -32.38 8.04
C ARG A 309 9.41 -33.54 7.10
N ASP A 310 8.11 -33.78 6.91
CA ASP A 310 7.62 -34.88 6.09
C ASP A 310 7.70 -34.56 4.59
N ILE A 311 7.72 -33.29 4.20
CA ILE A 311 7.82 -32.91 2.78
C ILE A 311 9.15 -33.31 2.14
N ALA A 312 10.20 -33.58 2.92
CA ALA A 312 11.49 -34.07 2.43
C ALA A 312 11.39 -35.40 1.65
N LYS A 313 10.29 -36.14 1.83
CA LYS A 313 9.99 -37.39 1.12
C LYS A 313 9.32 -37.15 -0.23
N PHE A 314 8.89 -35.91 -0.52
CA PHE A 314 8.11 -35.52 -1.70
C PHE A 314 8.87 -34.44 -2.50
N PRO A 315 9.62 -34.82 -3.55
CA PRO A 315 10.45 -33.88 -4.31
C PRO A 315 9.71 -32.64 -4.83
N GLU A 316 8.45 -32.77 -5.24
CA GLU A 316 7.66 -31.64 -5.72
C GLU A 316 7.31 -30.65 -4.59
N LEU A 317 6.92 -31.15 -3.41
CA LEU A 317 6.68 -30.27 -2.24
C LEU A 317 7.97 -29.60 -1.75
N MET A 318 9.12 -30.28 -1.89
CA MET A 318 10.41 -29.67 -1.60
C MET A 318 10.74 -28.51 -2.54
N LYS A 319 10.47 -28.62 -3.84
CA LYS A 319 10.65 -27.50 -4.78
C LYS A 319 9.77 -26.31 -4.41
N GLU A 320 8.50 -26.57 -4.06
CA GLU A 320 7.59 -25.51 -3.61
C GLU A 320 8.07 -24.83 -2.32
N PHE A 321 8.58 -25.62 -1.36
CA PHE A 321 9.20 -25.12 -0.15
C PHE A 321 10.43 -24.25 -0.45
N GLU A 322 11.31 -24.68 -1.35
CA GLU A 322 12.51 -23.93 -1.74
C GLU A 322 12.13 -22.56 -2.36
N VAL A 323 11.08 -22.51 -3.18
CA VAL A 323 10.58 -21.24 -3.75
C VAL A 323 9.99 -20.34 -2.65
N MET A 324 9.18 -20.89 -1.75
CA MET A 324 8.63 -20.16 -0.60
C MET A 324 9.74 -19.62 0.32
N ASP A 325 10.67 -20.47 0.73
CA ASP A 325 11.80 -20.12 1.61
C ASP A 325 12.71 -19.07 0.97
N SER A 326 13.01 -19.20 -0.32
CA SER A 326 13.80 -18.17 -1.04
C SER A 326 13.10 -16.81 -1.06
N THR A 327 11.77 -16.77 -1.12
CA THR A 327 10.97 -15.53 -1.08
C THR A 327 11.06 -14.87 0.30
N PHE A 328 10.95 -15.63 1.39
CA PHE A 328 11.12 -15.10 2.75
C PHE A 328 12.56 -14.67 3.05
N LYS A 329 13.55 -15.44 2.58
CA LYS A 329 14.97 -15.03 2.66
C LYS A 329 15.22 -13.74 1.88
N TYR A 330 14.58 -13.57 0.73
CA TYR A 330 14.65 -12.33 -0.04
C TYR A 330 14.09 -11.14 0.75
N LEU A 331 12.91 -11.28 1.36
CA LEU A 331 12.32 -10.26 2.24
C LEU A 331 13.28 -9.83 3.34
N THR A 332 13.90 -10.79 4.05
CA THR A 332 14.92 -10.47 5.06
C THR A 332 16.13 -9.77 4.47
N LYS A 333 16.62 -10.24 3.31
CA LYS A 333 17.77 -9.63 2.62
C LYS A 333 17.51 -8.17 2.25
N ILE A 334 16.30 -7.81 1.82
CA ILE A 334 15.95 -6.44 1.45
C ILE A 334 15.52 -5.58 2.66
N GLY A 335 15.66 -6.09 3.89
CA GLY A 335 15.41 -5.33 5.11
C GLY A 335 13.93 -5.21 5.49
N TYR A 336 13.07 -6.12 5.00
CA TYR A 336 11.64 -6.06 5.33
C TYR A 336 11.40 -6.11 6.85
N SER A 337 10.62 -5.16 7.32
CA SER A 337 10.08 -5.08 8.68
C SER A 337 8.59 -4.74 8.61
N THR A 338 7.88 -5.06 9.69
CA THR A 338 6.49 -4.66 9.90
C THR A 338 6.30 -4.19 11.34
N LEU A 339 5.27 -3.40 11.57
CA LEU A 339 4.76 -3.12 12.91
C LEU A 339 3.66 -4.13 13.25
N LYS A 340 3.40 -4.33 14.54
CA LYS A 340 2.15 -4.97 14.98
C LYS A 340 1.02 -3.95 14.86
N SER A 341 -0.19 -4.40 14.54
CA SER A 341 -1.34 -3.52 14.40
C SER A 341 -1.57 -2.69 15.66
N GLU A 342 -1.41 -3.27 16.84
CA GLU A 342 -1.60 -2.59 18.12
C GLU A 342 -0.54 -1.51 18.38
N ASP A 343 0.69 -1.74 17.90
CA ASP A 343 1.78 -0.77 18.02
C ASP A 343 1.54 0.43 17.08
N TYR A 344 1.06 0.15 15.85
CA TYR A 344 0.67 1.19 14.90
C TYR A 344 -0.52 2.00 15.40
N GLU A 345 -1.57 1.35 15.93
CA GLU A 345 -2.72 2.03 16.53
C GLU A 345 -2.33 2.93 17.69
N ARG A 346 -1.45 2.45 18.58
CA ARG A 346 -0.92 3.25 19.68
C ARG A 346 -0.17 4.48 19.18
N MET A 347 0.71 4.30 18.20
CA MET A 347 1.46 5.39 17.57
C MET A 347 0.53 6.48 16.99
N VAL A 348 -0.51 6.09 16.23
CA VAL A 348 -1.47 7.05 15.66
C VAL A 348 -2.24 7.80 16.75
N ASN A 349 -2.64 7.09 17.82
CA ASN A 349 -3.32 7.71 18.96
C ASN A 349 -2.42 8.71 19.72
N ASP A 350 -1.14 8.40 19.88
CA ASP A 350 -0.18 9.33 20.50
C ASP A 350 -0.01 10.61 19.66
N ILE A 351 0.01 10.48 18.34
CA ILE A 351 0.03 11.62 17.40
C ILE A 351 -1.24 12.47 17.58
N LYS A 352 -2.43 11.84 17.65
CA LYS A 352 -3.71 12.52 17.89
C LYS A 352 -3.67 13.37 19.16
N VAL A 353 -3.21 12.79 20.28
CA VAL A 353 -3.13 13.50 21.56
C VAL A 353 -2.18 14.70 21.48
N LYS A 354 -1.03 14.55 20.82
CA LYS A 354 -0.07 15.64 20.63
C LYS A 354 -0.66 16.78 19.79
N GLN A 355 -1.38 16.47 18.71
CA GLN A 355 -2.06 17.47 17.88
C GLN A 355 -3.12 18.24 18.64
N THR A 356 -3.98 17.55 19.40
CA THR A 356 -5.03 18.21 20.20
C THR A 356 -4.43 19.19 21.21
N LYS A 357 -3.32 18.82 21.87
CA LYS A 357 -2.61 19.69 22.82
C LYS A 357 -1.99 20.93 22.17
N LEU A 358 -1.58 20.85 20.91
CA LEU A 358 -1.03 22.00 20.18
C LEU A 358 -2.15 22.95 19.71
N ASN A 359 -3.29 22.40 19.32
CA ASN A 359 -4.44 23.19 18.86
C ASN A 359 -5.18 23.90 19.99
N THR A 360 -5.17 23.37 21.22
CA THR A 360 -5.76 24.05 22.40
C THR A 360 -4.86 25.12 23.02
N LYS A 361 -3.61 25.26 22.55
CA LYS A 361 -2.64 26.27 23.00
C LYS A 361 -2.48 27.46 22.03
N LYS A 362 -3.21 27.45 20.91
CA LYS A 362 -3.36 28.61 20.01
C LYS A 362 -4.67 29.30 20.37
#